data_AF-A0A1L8N2B4-F1
#
_entry.id   AF-A0A1L8N2B4-F1
#
_cell.length_a   1.000
_cell.length_b   1.000
_cell.length_c   1.000
_cell.angle_alpha   90.00
_cell.angle_beta   90.00
_cell.angle_gamma   90.00
#
_symmetry.space_group_name_H-M   'P 1'
#
loop_
_entity.id
_entity.type
_entity.pdbx_description
1 polymer ?
#
loop_
_entity_poly.entity_id
_entity_poly.type
_entity_poly.pdbx_seq_one_letter_code
_entity_poly.pdbx_strand_id
1 'polypeptide(L)'
;MNSNIKNVNSSIYSVKIKTLFQPLYSVQNKKYNGVEALSRGDLNGEFLDAKHLFSLPKNEKENLYLNRQCIKSALLAFSQLPTTDNLSLFINFDSTLIDCQDIVIGTMLKTVY
;
A
#
# COMPACT_ATOMS: atom_id res chain seq x y z
N MET A 1 -5.58 22.52 -15.53
CA MET A 1 -6.77 22.37 -14.66
C MET A 1 -6.31 22.44 -13.21
N ASN A 2 -6.99 23.26 -12.42
CA ASN A 2 -6.50 23.92 -11.20
C ASN A 2 -6.01 22.97 -10.09
N SER A 3 -4.73 23.12 -9.72
CA SER A 3 -4.14 22.60 -8.49
C SER A 3 -4.44 23.53 -7.32
N ASN A 4 -5.69 23.53 -6.85
CA ASN A 4 -6.04 24.02 -5.52
C ASN A 4 -6.24 22.82 -4.61
N ILE A 5 -5.14 22.12 -4.30
CA ILE A 5 -5.12 21.26 -3.12
C ILE A 5 -5.12 22.25 -1.95
N LYS A 6 -6.31 22.48 -1.38
CA LYS A 6 -6.47 23.26 -0.17
C LYS A 6 -5.48 22.69 0.85
N ASN A 7 -4.76 23.58 1.54
CA ASN A 7 -3.97 23.25 2.73
C ASN A 7 -4.93 22.70 3.80
N VAL A 8 -5.31 21.44 3.69
CA VAL A 8 -5.98 20.73 4.77
C VAL A 8 -4.87 20.43 5.77
N ASN A 9 -4.95 21.03 6.95
CA ASN A 9 -4.19 20.57 8.12
C ASN A 9 -4.73 19.17 8.50
N SER A 10 -4.40 18.17 7.68
CA SER A 10 -4.92 16.82 7.81
C SER A 10 -3.91 15.95 8.52
N SER A 11 -4.32 15.43 9.66
CA SER A 11 -3.57 14.40 10.37
C SER A 11 -3.65 13.08 9.60
N ILE A 12 -2.54 12.35 9.52
CA ILE A 12 -2.50 11.01 8.93
C ILE A 12 -3.47 10.04 9.63
N TYR A 13 -3.76 10.28 10.91
CA TYR A 13 -4.69 9.47 11.70
C TYR A 13 -6.15 9.57 11.24
N SER A 14 -6.49 10.60 10.45
CA SER A 14 -7.84 10.79 9.89
C SER A 14 -8.00 10.20 8.48
N VAL A 15 -6.90 9.76 7.85
CA VAL A 15 -6.92 9.25 6.48
C VAL A 15 -7.40 7.80 6.49
N LYS A 16 -8.42 7.51 5.68
CA LYS A 16 -8.86 6.13 5.41
C LYS A 16 -7.98 5.55 4.31
N ILE A 17 -7.25 4.48 4.62
CA ILE A 17 -6.38 3.81 3.65
C ILE A 17 -7.18 2.80 2.82
N LYS A 18 -7.13 2.97 1.49
CA LYS A 18 -7.72 2.06 0.50
C LYS A 18 -6.61 1.38 -0.29
N THR A 19 -6.80 0.11 -0.63
CA THR A 19 -5.88 -0.64 -1.49
C THR A 19 -6.52 -0.84 -2.86
N LEU A 20 -5.74 -0.55 -3.91
CA LEU A 20 -6.04 -0.95 -5.28
C LEU A 20 -5.06 -2.05 -5.69
N PHE A 21 -5.49 -2.98 -6.54
CA PHE A 21 -4.64 -4.06 -7.03
C PHE A 21 -4.26 -3.84 -8.49
N GLN A 22 -2.96 -3.86 -8.76
CA GLN A 22 -2.44 -3.93 -10.11
C GLN A 22 -2.11 -5.39 -10.46
N PRO A 23 -2.77 -6.01 -11.45
CA PRO A 23 -2.49 -7.38 -11.85
C PRO A 23 -1.07 -7.54 -12.40
N LEU A 24 -0.41 -8.65 -12.03
CA LEU A 24 0.88 -9.05 -12.56
C LEU A 24 0.70 -10.25 -13.50
N TYR A 25 1.14 -10.09 -14.74
CA TYR A 25 1.04 -11.08 -15.78
C TYR A 25 2.40 -11.71 -16.07
N SER A 26 2.49 -13.03 -15.91
CA SER A 26 3.67 -13.79 -16.32
C SER A 26 3.64 -13.97 -17.84
N VAL A 27 4.55 -13.30 -18.55
CA VAL A 27 4.70 -13.44 -20.01
C VAL A 27 5.10 -14.87 -20.39
N GLN A 28 6.02 -15.48 -19.63
CA GLN A 28 6.49 -16.85 -19.87
C GLN A 28 5.36 -17.87 -19.74
N ASN A 29 4.57 -17.78 -18.66
CA ASN A 29 3.50 -18.74 -18.36
C ASN A 29 2.14 -18.33 -18.95
N LYS A 30 2.07 -17.18 -19.62
CA LYS A 30 0.88 -16.57 -20.20
C LYS A 30 -0.33 -16.49 -19.25
N LYS A 31 -0.09 -16.25 -17.96
CA LYS A 31 -1.13 -16.21 -16.92
C LYS A 31 -0.87 -15.11 -15.90
N TYR A 32 -1.94 -14.61 -15.29
CA TYR A 32 -1.83 -13.79 -14.08
C TYR A 32 -1.35 -14.67 -12.92
N ASN A 33 -0.32 -14.22 -12.20
CA ASN A 33 0.29 -14.96 -11.09
C ASN A 33 0.37 -14.15 -9.79
N GLY A 34 -0.06 -12.89 -9.83
CA GLY A 34 -0.10 -12.08 -8.63
C GLY A 34 -0.75 -10.73 -8.83
N VAL A 35 -0.78 -9.97 -7.75
CA VAL A 35 -1.22 -8.58 -7.72
C VAL A 35 -0.26 -7.76 -6.87
N GLU A 36 0.00 -6.54 -7.30
CA GLU A 36 0.67 -5.53 -6.49
C GLU A 36 -0.38 -4.67 -5.77
N ALA A 37 -0.25 -4.57 -4.44
CA ALA A 37 -1.06 -3.69 -3.62
C ALA A 37 -0.56 -2.25 -3.69
N LEU A 38 -1.40 -1.36 -4.21
CA LEU A 38 -1.14 0.06 -4.33
C LEU A 38 -2.01 0.85 -3.33
N SER A 39 -1.38 1.48 -2.35
CA SER A 39 -2.07 2.25 -1.32
C SER A 39 -2.56 3.60 -1.85
N ARG A 40 -3.77 3.98 -1.44
CA ARG A 40 -4.42 5.28 -1.68
C ARG A 40 -5.04 5.78 -0.39
N GLY A 41 -5.15 7.10 -0.25
CA GLY A 41 -5.84 7.73 0.87
C GLY A 41 -7.22 8.24 0.47
N ASP A 42 -8.11 8.29 1.44
CA ASP A 42 -9.36 9.02 1.38
C ASP A 42 -9.44 9.88 2.64
N LEU A 43 -9.43 11.19 2.44
CA LEU A 43 -9.50 12.17 3.50
C LEU A 43 -10.76 13.00 3.29
N ASN A 44 -11.78 12.73 4.09
CA ASN A 44 -13.08 13.41 4.02
C ASN A 44 -13.72 13.37 2.62
N GLY A 45 -13.54 12.28 1.87
CA GLY A 45 -14.06 12.11 0.52
C GLY A 45 -13.10 12.62 -0.58
N GLU A 46 -12.00 13.28 -0.23
CA GLU A 46 -10.94 13.62 -1.19
C GLU A 46 -9.99 12.44 -1.37
N PHE A 47 -9.80 12.04 -2.64
CA PHE A 47 -8.87 11.00 -3.01
C PHE A 47 -7.43 11.52 -2.92
N LEU A 48 -6.58 10.76 -2.24
CA LEU A 48 -5.14 10.98 -2.17
C LEU A 48 -4.43 9.87 -2.95
N ASP A 49 -3.67 10.27 -3.97
CA ASP A 49 -2.74 9.35 -4.61
C ASP A 49 -1.59 8.97 -3.66
N ALA A 50 -0.74 8.03 -4.07
CA ALA A 50 0.38 7.59 -3.26
C ALA A 50 1.35 8.74 -2.93
N LYS A 51 1.66 9.61 -3.90
CA LYS A 51 2.60 10.71 -3.70
C LYS A 51 2.11 11.66 -2.60
N HIS A 52 0.83 12.03 -2.62
CA HIS A 52 0.24 12.90 -1.61
C HIS A 52 0.12 12.16 -0.27
N LEU A 53 -0.35 10.91 -0.27
CA LEU A 53 -0.50 10.10 0.95
C LEU A 53 0.81 9.97 1.73
N PHE A 54 1.90 9.60 1.04
CA PHE A 54 3.22 9.40 1.65
C PHE A 54 3.96 10.72 1.94
N SER A 55 3.40 11.87 1.54
CA SER A 55 3.91 13.20 1.93
C SER A 55 3.34 13.71 3.26
N LEU A 56 2.29 13.07 3.79
CA LEU A 56 1.60 13.50 5.00
C LEU A 56 2.38 13.26 6.31
N PRO A 57 3.09 12.13 6.51
CA PRO A 57 3.83 11.91 7.74
C PRO A 57 4.91 12.96 7.97
N LYS A 58 4.98 13.50 9.18
CA LYS A 58 5.94 14.56 9.55
C LYS A 58 7.18 14.04 10.27
N ASN A 59 7.16 12.79 10.69
CA ASN A 59 8.22 12.15 11.45
C ASN A 59 8.19 10.63 11.23
N GLU A 60 9.24 9.94 11.69
CA GLU A 60 9.39 8.49 11.55
C GLU A 60 8.25 7.69 12.20
N LYS A 61 7.72 8.15 13.35
CA LYS A 61 6.61 7.46 14.03
C LYS A 61 5.33 7.49 13.20
N GLU A 62 5.03 8.63 12.59
CA GLU A 62 3.89 8.77 11.68
C GLU A 62 4.10 8.00 10.37
N ASN A 63 5.32 7.95 9.86
CA ASN A 63 5.66 7.17 8.66
C ASN A 63 5.47 5.67 8.93
N LEU A 64 6.00 5.17 10.04
CA LEU A 64 5.82 3.79 10.48
C LEU A 64 4.34 3.45 10.67
N TYR A 65 3.56 4.36 11.27
CA TYR A 65 2.12 4.20 11.41
C TYR A 65 1.42 4.06 10.05
N LEU A 66 1.69 4.96 9.11
CA LEU A 66 1.12 4.93 7.76
C LEU A 66 1.44 3.60 7.05
N ASN A 67 2.71 3.20 7.07
CA ASN A 67 3.18 1.97 6.47
C ASN A 67 2.43 0.74 7.02
N ARG A 68 2.25 0.66 8.35
CA ARG A 68 1.46 -0.41 8.99
C ARG A 68 0.00 -0.41 8.54
N GLN A 69 -0.64 0.77 8.41
CA GLN A 69 -2.01 0.85 7.92
C GLN A 69 -2.12 0.43 6.45
N CYS A 70 -1.12 0.74 5.62
CA CYS A 70 -1.04 0.32 4.22
C CYS A 70 -0.97 -1.21 4.11
N ILE A 71 -0.07 -1.85 4.86
CA ILE A 71 0.05 -3.33 4.90
C ILE A 71 -1.26 -3.96 5.39
N LYS A 72 -1.84 -3.46 6.48
CA LYS A 72 -3.10 -3.99 7.02
C LYS A 72 -4.24 -3.87 6.00
N SER A 73 -4.38 -2.72 5.35
CA SER A 73 -5.37 -2.49 4.29
C SER A 73 -5.15 -3.45 3.12
N ALA A 74 -3.90 -3.65 2.71
CA ALA A 74 -3.56 -4.56 1.62
C ALA A 74 -3.92 -6.02 1.92
N LEU A 75 -3.58 -6.51 3.11
CA LEU A 75 -3.92 -7.86 3.55
C LEU A 75 -5.43 -8.09 3.64
N LEU A 76 -6.17 -7.12 4.20
CA LEU A 76 -7.63 -7.18 4.29
C LEU A 76 -8.31 -7.12 2.92
N ALA A 77 -7.81 -6.29 2.00
CA ALA A 77 -8.35 -6.22 0.64
C ALA A 77 -8.01 -7.50 -0.15
N PHE A 78 -6.83 -8.08 0.07
CA PHE A 78 -6.39 -9.29 -0.62
C PHE A 78 -7.19 -10.51 -0.18
N SER A 79 -7.52 -10.63 1.10
CA SER A 79 -8.36 -11.74 1.61
C SER A 79 -9.79 -11.73 1.07
N GLN A 80 -10.24 -10.61 0.49
CA GLN A 80 -11.55 -10.47 -0.16
C GLN A 80 -11.51 -10.78 -1.66
N LEU A 81 -10.33 -10.96 -2.25
CA LEU A 81 -10.24 -11.35 -3.67
C LEU A 81 -10.76 -12.78 -3.85
N PRO A 82 -11.37 -13.10 -5.01
CA PRO A 82 -11.76 -14.46 -5.33
C PRO A 82 -10.56 -15.40 -5.22
N THR A 83 -10.72 -16.50 -4.51
CA THR A 83 -9.67 -17.50 -4.33
C THR A 83 -9.24 -18.02 -5.70
N THR A 84 -8.01 -17.72 -6.09
CA THR A 84 -7.36 -18.29 -7.26
C THR A 84 -6.12 -19.01 -6.77
N ASP A 85 -5.96 -20.26 -7.20
CA ASP A 85 -4.82 -21.08 -6.78
C ASP A 85 -3.52 -20.36 -7.15
N ASN A 86 -2.64 -20.19 -6.15
CA ASN A 86 -1.30 -19.63 -6.29
C ASN A 86 -1.22 -18.13 -6.67
N LEU A 87 -2.22 -17.31 -6.34
CA LEU A 87 -2.10 -15.85 -6.50
C LEU A 87 -1.15 -15.26 -5.44
N SER A 88 -0.08 -14.62 -5.88
CA SER A 88 0.88 -13.94 -5.00
C SER A 88 0.50 -12.49 -4.74
N LEU A 89 0.60 -12.04 -3.49
CA LEU A 89 0.45 -10.64 -3.12
C LEU A 89 1.83 -9.98 -3.00
N PHE A 90 2.01 -8.86 -3.71
CA PHE A 90 3.19 -8.02 -3.62
C PHE A 90 2.84 -6.74 -2.87
N ILE A 91 3.61 -6.40 -1.84
CA ILE A 91 3.40 -5.23 -0.99
C ILE A 91 4.67 -4.40 -0.99
N ASN A 92 4.54 -3.11 -1.29
CA ASN A 92 5.60 -2.13 -1.09
C ASN A 92 5.66 -1.73 0.38
N PHE A 93 6.86 -1.73 0.97
CA PHE A 93 7.05 -1.35 2.36
C PHE A 93 8.39 -0.62 2.55
N ASP A 94 8.46 0.26 3.55
CA ASP A 94 9.73 0.87 3.98
C ASP A 94 10.55 -0.14 4.78
N SER A 95 11.84 -0.25 4.45
CA SER A 95 12.83 -1.09 5.15
C SER A 95 12.85 -0.89 6.67
N THR A 96 12.47 0.30 7.18
CA THR A 96 12.36 0.55 8.62
C THR A 96 11.33 -0.34 9.33
N LEU A 97 10.45 -1.01 8.59
CA LEU A 97 9.50 -1.98 9.13
C LEU A 97 10.13 -3.35 9.45
N ILE A 98 11.27 -3.70 8.84
CA ILE A 98 11.87 -5.05 8.95
C ILE A 98 12.33 -5.36 10.39
N ASP A 99 12.71 -4.33 11.14
CA ASP A 99 13.13 -4.47 12.55
C ASP A 99 11.95 -4.62 13.52
N CYS A 100 10.72 -4.56 13.02
CA CYS A 100 9.53 -4.68 13.82
C CYS A 100 9.06 -6.15 13.83
N GLN A 101 9.06 -6.77 15.01
CA GLN A 101 8.66 -8.17 15.28
C GLN A 101 7.23 -8.54 14.84
N ASP A 102 6.47 -7.60 14.25
CA ASP A 102 5.09 -7.75 13.81
C ASP A 102 4.93 -8.30 12.36
N ILE A 103 6.03 -8.59 11.65
CA ILE A 103 5.94 -9.06 10.25
C ILE A 103 5.74 -10.58 10.18
N VAL A 104 4.64 -10.97 9.52
CA VAL A 104 4.25 -12.33 9.15
C VAL A 104 5.30 -12.97 8.22
N ILE A 105 5.52 -14.28 8.36
CA ILE A 105 6.39 -15.08 7.49
C ILE A 105 6.07 -14.79 6.02
N GLY A 106 7.04 -14.24 5.30
CA GLY A 106 6.95 -13.90 3.88
C GLY A 106 8.32 -13.93 3.23
N THR A 107 8.37 -13.97 1.90
CA THR A 107 9.62 -13.92 1.15
C THR A 107 9.92 -12.48 0.75
N MET A 108 11.03 -11.91 1.24
CA MET A 108 11.50 -10.62 0.73
C MET A 108 12.10 -10.80 -0.66
N LEU A 109 11.56 -10.08 -1.62
CA LEU A 109 12.10 -10.00 -2.98
C LEU A 109 12.89 -8.70 -3.09
N LYS A 110 14.16 -8.81 -3.48
CA LYS A 110 14.99 -7.65 -3.82
C LYS A 110 14.69 -7.26 -5.25
N THR A 111 14.25 -6.02 -5.47
CA THR A 111 14.22 -5.44 -6.81
C THR A 111 15.66 -5.33 -7.33
N VAL A 112 15.94 -5.96 -8.46
CA VAL A 112 17.21 -5.85 -9.18
C VAL A 112 17.00 -4.82 -10.30
N TYR A 113 17.77 -3.73 -10.26
CA TYR A 113 17.84 -2.73 -11.34
C TYR A 113 18.98 -3.06 -12.28
#